data_AF-A0A1I3FH78-F1
#
_entry.id   AF-A0A1I3FH78-F1
#
_cell.length_a   1.000
_cell.length_b   1.000
_cell.length_c   1.000
_cell.angle_alpha   90.00
_cell.angle_beta   90.00
_cell.angle_gamma   90.00
#
_symmetry.space_group_name_H-M   'P 1'
#
loop_
_entity.id
_entity.type
_entity.pdbx_description
1 polymer ?
#
loop_
_entity_poly.entity_id
_entity_poly.type
_entity_poly.pdbx_seq_one_letter_code
_entity_poly.pdbx_strand_id
1 'polypeptide(L)' 'MCLTYAMLHERGSSPAMYVCVCRAVTENEVHDCIAGGAKSARQVRDITGAGGDCASCVRKICAILKRSEDLLPTA' A
#
# COMPACT_ATOMS: atom_id res chain seq x y z
N MET A 1 -31.98 2.01 -5.29
CA MET A 1 -30.50 1.99 -5.40
C MET A 1 -29.91 2.62 -4.15
N CYS A 2 -30.09 1.94 -3.01
CA CYS A 2 -29.74 2.46 -1.69
C CYS A 2 -28.28 2.10 -1.40
N LEU A 3 -27.48 3.11 -1.05
CA LEU A 3 -26.02 3.16 -0.94
C LEU A 3 -25.41 2.26 0.16
N THR A 4 -26.07 1.14 0.52
CA THR A 4 -25.64 0.25 1.61
C THR A 4 -24.65 -0.84 1.19
N TYR A 5 -24.38 -1.05 -0.11
CA TYR A 5 -23.36 -2.02 -0.55
C TYR A 5 -21.91 -1.52 -0.40
N ALA A 6 -21.70 -0.48 0.41
CA ALA A 6 -20.40 -0.15 1.02
C ALA A 6 -20.02 -1.13 2.17
N MET A 7 -20.80 -2.20 2.38
CA MET A 7 -20.64 -3.17 3.48
C MET A 7 -20.25 -4.61 3.07
N LEU A 8 -19.75 -4.86 1.86
CA LEU A 8 -19.25 -6.20 1.47
C LEU A 8 -17.75 -6.22 1.16
N HIS A 9 -16.99 -5.47 1.97
CA HIS A 9 -15.56 -5.66 2.17
C HIS A 9 -15.27 -6.61 3.34
N GLU A 10 -16.14 -7.62 3.52
CA GLU A 10 -16.10 -8.63 4.58
C GLU A 10 -15.39 -9.90 4.06
N ARG A 11 -14.06 -9.83 3.93
CA ARG A 11 -13.06 -10.91 4.18
C ARG A 11 -11.72 -10.59 3.51
N GLY A 12 -10.95 -9.78 4.21
CA GLY A 12 -9.51 -9.56 3.97
C GLY A 12 -8.78 -9.20 5.27
N SER A 13 -9.21 -9.74 6.40
CA SER A 13 -8.59 -9.54 7.72
C SER A 13 -7.32 -10.38 7.85
N SER A 14 -6.24 -9.93 7.23
CA SER A 14 -4.88 -10.16 7.75
C SER A 14 -4.44 -8.88 8.45
N PRO A 15 -3.86 -8.92 9.67
CA PRO A 15 -3.72 -7.76 10.53
C PRO A 15 -2.80 -6.69 9.95
N ALA A 16 -3.43 -5.71 9.29
CA ALA A 16 -3.39 -4.26 9.50
C ALA A 16 -2.13 -3.67 10.18
N MET A 17 -0.93 -3.99 9.67
CA MET A 17 0.24 -3.19 10.00
C MET A 17 0.18 -1.89 9.22
N TYR A 18 0.17 -0.76 9.94
CA TYR A 18 0.34 0.54 9.32
C TYR A 18 1.77 0.68 8.82
N VAL A 19 1.89 1.01 7.53
CA VAL A 19 3.16 1.42 6.93
C VAL A 19 3.39 2.90 7.19
N CYS A 20 2.34 3.73 7.10
CA CYS A 20 2.40 5.16 7.39
C CYS A 20 1.34 5.55 8.44
N VAL A 21 1.79 5.97 9.62
CA VAL A 21 0.88 6.45 10.68
C VAL A 21 0.34 7.87 10.43
N CYS A 22 1.10 8.73 9.74
CA CYS A 22 0.67 10.11 9.46
C CYS A 22 -0.59 10.16 8.59
N ARG A 23 -0.70 9.22 7.65
CA ARG A 23 -1.79 9.14 6.65
C ARG A 23 -2.63 7.88 6.78
N ALA A 24 -2.46 7.14 7.88
CA ALA A 24 -3.15 5.88 8.17
C ALA A 24 -3.08 4.86 7.01
N VAL A 25 -1.95 4.79 6.31
CA VAL A 25 -1.75 3.86 5.18
C VAL A 25 -1.25 2.52 5.70
N THR A 26 -1.96 1.47 5.37
CA THR A 26 -1.69 0.08 5.72
C THR A 26 -0.75 -0.60 4.73
N GLU A 27 -0.15 -1.70 5.15
CA GLU A 27 0.67 -2.54 4.29
C GLU A 27 -0.12 -3.10 3.10
N ASN A 28 -1.39 -3.46 3.32
CA ASN A 28 -2.28 -3.93 2.26
C ASN A 28 -2.49 -2.86 1.19
N GLU A 29 -2.77 -1.61 1.56
CA GLU A 29 -2.92 -0.52 0.59
C GLU A 29 -1.63 -0.29 -0.22
N VAL A 30 -0.45 -0.45 0.40
CA VAL A 30 0.82 -0.39 -0.33
C VAL A 30 0.94 -1.55 -1.32
N HIS A 31 0.56 -2.76 -0.93
CA HIS A 31 0.53 -3.91 -1.83
C HIS A 31 -0.47 -3.74 -2.98
N ASP A 32 -1.66 -3.19 -2.71
CA ASP A 32 -2.68 -2.91 -3.72
C ASP A 32 -2.17 -1.88 -4.73
N CYS A 33 -1.44 -0.85 -4.26
CA CYS A 33 -0.77 0.10 -5.13
C CYS A 33 0.28 -0.56 -6.02
N ILE A 34 1.08 -1.49 -5.47
CA ILE A 34 2.09 -2.25 -6.23
C ILE A 34 1.41 -3.15 -7.27
N ALA A 35 0.36 -3.87 -6.89
CA ALA A 35 -0.45 -4.69 -7.79
C ALA A 35 -1.12 -3.85 -8.88
N GLY A 36 -1.51 -2.62 -8.56
CA GLY A 36 -1.98 -1.60 -9.51
C GLY A 36 -0.90 -1.00 -10.41
N GLY A 37 0.36 -1.38 -10.24
CA GLY A 37 1.48 -0.99 -11.10
C GLY A 37 2.44 0.04 -10.51
N ALA A 38 2.34 0.37 -9.22
CA ALA A 38 3.33 1.21 -8.56
C ALA A 38 4.67 0.47 -8.45
N LYS A 39 5.73 1.06 -9.04
CA LYS A 39 7.11 0.55 -9.06
C LYS A 39 8.08 1.41 -8.25
N SER A 40 7.58 2.42 -7.54
CA SER A 40 8.42 3.31 -6.76
C SER A 40 7.67 3.90 -5.56
N ALA A 41 8.41 4.22 -4.50
CA ALA A 41 7.84 4.88 -3.31
C ALA A 41 7.22 6.24 -3.65
N ARG A 42 7.71 6.90 -4.71
CA ARG A 42 7.10 8.12 -5.26
C ARG A 42 5.70 7.85 -5.79
N GLN A 43 5.51 6.82 -6.60
CA GLN A 43 4.18 6.46 -7.11
C GLN A 43 3.25 6.05 -5.97
N VAL A 44 3.73 5.28 -4.99
CA VAL A 44 2.94 4.95 -3.80
C VAL A 44 2.52 6.22 -3.06
N ARG A 45 3.41 7.20 -2.89
CA ARG A 45 3.09 8.50 -2.30
C ARG A 45 2.07 9.28 -3.12
N ASP A 46 2.20 9.31 -4.44
CA ASP A 46 1.31 10.07 -5.30
C ASP A 46 -0.12 9.49 -5.27
N ILE A 47 -0.28 8.18 -5.02
CA ILE A 47 -1.58 7.51 -4.87
C ILE A 47 -2.13 7.59 -3.44
N THR A 48 -1.31 7.30 -2.43
CA THR A 48 -1.74 7.11 -1.02
C THR A 48 -1.42 8.28 -0.09
N GLY A 49 -0.55 9.20 -0.51
CA GLY A 49 0.02 10.25 0.33
C GLY A 49 1.14 9.78 1.28
N ALA A 50 1.43 8.48 1.36
CA ALA A 50 2.46 7.96 2.28
C ALA A 50 3.86 8.51 1.96
N GLY A 51 4.53 9.05 2.97
CA GLY A 51 5.88 9.61 2.82
C GLY A 51 5.94 11.07 2.39
N GLY A 52 4.81 11.79 2.44
CA GLY A 52 4.74 13.23 2.22
C GLY A 52 5.05 14.09 3.46
N ASP A 53 4.82 13.56 4.68
CA ASP A 53 5.04 14.31 5.93
C ASP A 53 6.40 14.00 6.59
N CYS A 54 6.42 13.13 7.60
CA CYS A 54 7.64 12.79 8.35
C CYS A 54 8.59 11.86 7.57
N ALA A 55 8.15 11.32 6.43
CA ALA A 55 8.88 10.42 5.54
C ALA A 55 9.46 9.13 6.17
N SER A 56 9.12 8.79 7.41
CA SER A 56 9.65 7.60 8.11
C SER A 56 9.24 6.28 7.45
N CYS A 57 8.07 6.24 6.82
CA CYS A 57 7.55 5.09 6.11
C CYS A 57 8.24 4.81 4.76
N VAL A 58 8.95 5.80 4.17
CA VAL A 58 9.52 5.70 2.82
C VAL A 58 10.50 4.53 2.70
N ARG A 59 11.39 4.34 3.69
CA ARG A 59 12.33 3.20 3.66
C ARG A 59 11.61 1.85 3.70
N LYS A 60 10.52 1.75 4.49
CA LYS A 60 9.71 0.54 4.56
C LYS A 60 9.00 0.27 3.22
N ILE A 61 8.41 1.29 2.61
CA ILE A 61 7.77 1.19 1.30
C ILE A 61 8.78 0.74 0.23
N CYS A 62 9.98 1.31 0.21
CA CYS A 62 11.04 0.87 -0.71
C CYS A 62 11.44 -0.60 -0.50
N ALA A 63 11.50 -1.07 0.75
CA ALA A 63 11.80 -2.47 1.05
C ALA A 63 10.69 -3.42 0.58
N ILE A 64 9.42 -3.03 0.74
CA ILE A 64 8.27 -3.80 0.24
C ILE A 64 8.31 -3.88 -1.30
N LEU A 65 8.57 -2.76 -1.98
CA LEU A 65 8.72 -2.70 -3.44
C LEU A 65 9.83 -3.64 -3.92
N LYS A 66 11.02 -3.54 -3.33
CA LYS A 66 12.15 -4.40 -3.70
C LYS A 66 11.81 -5.89 -3.52
N ARG A 67 11.18 -6.24 -2.39
CA ARG A 67 10.75 -7.61 -2.13
C ARG A 67 9.69 -8.08 -3.13
N SER A 68 8.82 -7.20 -3.58
CA SER A 68 7.84 -7.53 -4.61
C SER A 68 8.50 -7.78 -5.97
N GLU A 69 9.51 -6.99 -6.35
CA GLU A 69 10.30 -7.22 -7.58
C GLU A 69 11.06 -8.55 -7.53
N ASP A 70 11.63 -8.91 -6.38
CA ASP A 70 12.31 -10.19 -6.17
C ASP A 70 11.36 -11.41 -6.29
N LEU A 71 10.05 -11.22 -6.05
CA LEU A 71 9.01 -12.25 -6.19
C LEU A 71 8.41 -12.32 -7.60
N LEU A 72 8.76 -11.39 -8.49
CA LEU A 72 8.51 -11.47 -9.92
C LEU A 72 9.83 -11.82 -10.63
N PRO A 73 10.29 -13.09 -10.62
CA PRO A 73 11.24 -13.53 -11.62
C PRO A 73 10.53 -13.47 -12.97
N THR A 74 10.74 -12.39 -13.72
CA THR A 74 10.48 -12.36 -15.15
C THR A 74 11.27 -13.52 -15.77
N ALA A 75 10.54 -14.56 -16.17
CA ALA A 75 10.96 -15.56 -17.15
C ALA A 75 10.48 -15.12 -18.53
#